data_AF-A0A3A8N6R4-F1
#
_entry.id   AF-A0A3A8N6R4-F1
#
_cell.length_a   1.000
_cell.length_b   1.000
_cell.length_c   1.000
_cell.angle_alpha   90.00
_cell.angle_beta   90.00
_cell.angle_gamma   90.00
#
_symmetry.space_group_name_H-M   'P 1'
#
loop_
_entity.id
_entity.type
_entity.pdbx_description
1 polymer ?
#
loop_
_entity_poly.entity_id
_entity_poly.type
_entity_poly.pdbx_seq_one_letter_code
_entity_poly.pdbx_strand_id
1 'polypeptide(L)'
;MALVAMLALWPLFKSQLGPANELRVRFPQVGQALQGRVAYGVGEQAPEQRALTPADLTQVLGDGIPEGLQEVRIPLPREATWAEVTLFEFEERSVEQVTWVPLRGPVSSGPGVRPLPFELRDNEDGSRTLRVARLRPGLWNVDLADVFFGVATWAFFWLLLEARWGRGRVAAFARRQAGWAPYALPPLLAWGAWWLVFFPGIISYDPLVQWEQLQSGQLEDWHPAFHSGWLWLLGGPFGSLAPVGAVQAVLFAVVLGKVLEELGRRAVMGAVGG
;
A
#
# COMPACT_ATOMS: atom_id res chain seq x y z
N MET A 1 -7.42 -23.35 7.72
CA MET A 1 -6.48 -23.47 6.59
C MET A 1 -6.49 -22.23 5.69
N ALA A 2 -7.61 -21.83 5.07
CA ALA A 2 -7.65 -20.66 4.16
C ALA A 2 -7.26 -19.32 4.82
N LEU A 3 -7.73 -19.02 6.04
CA LEU A 3 -7.31 -17.82 6.78
C LEU A 3 -5.80 -17.80 7.05
N VAL A 4 -5.25 -18.93 7.47
CA VAL A 4 -3.82 -19.07 7.73
C VAL A 4 -3.01 -18.89 6.45
N ALA A 5 -3.47 -19.47 5.33
CA ALA A 5 -2.84 -19.27 4.02
C ALA A 5 -2.90 -17.81 3.55
N MET A 6 -4.04 -17.14 3.72
CA MET A 6 -4.19 -15.71 3.39
C MET A 6 -3.24 -14.85 4.24
N LEU A 7 -3.22 -15.07 5.56
CA LEU A 7 -2.32 -14.37 6.48
C LEU A 7 -0.83 -14.68 6.20
N ALA A 8 -0.52 -15.88 5.69
CA ALA A 8 0.84 -16.28 5.32
C ALA A 8 1.30 -15.73 3.96
N LEU A 9 0.38 -15.55 2.99
CA LEU A 9 0.66 -14.96 1.68
C LEU A 9 0.67 -13.42 1.72
N TRP A 10 0.05 -12.82 2.74
CA TRP A 10 -0.03 -11.38 2.91
C TRP A 10 1.33 -10.66 2.97
N PRO A 11 2.34 -11.15 3.72
CA PRO A 11 3.68 -10.58 3.72
C PRO A 11 4.38 -10.65 2.36
N LEU A 12 4.17 -11.75 1.61
CA LEU A 12 4.73 -11.96 0.27
C LEU A 12 4.14 -10.97 -0.75
N PHE A 13 2.83 -10.75 -0.71
CA PHE A 13 2.18 -9.72 -1.51
C PHE A 13 2.74 -8.33 -1.19
N LYS A 14 2.88 -8.01 0.12
CA LYS A 14 3.38 -6.71 0.57
C LYS A 14 4.86 -6.47 0.31
N SER A 15 5.68 -7.52 0.21
CA SER A 15 7.10 -7.36 -0.13
C SER A 15 7.27 -6.95 -1.60
N GLN A 16 6.38 -7.42 -2.49
CA GLN A 16 6.51 -7.16 -3.93
C GLN A 16 5.87 -5.86 -4.41
N LEU A 17 4.86 -5.33 -3.69
CA LEU A 17 4.05 -4.21 -4.21
C LEU A 17 4.10 -2.93 -3.37
N GLY A 18 4.84 -2.89 -2.25
CA GLY A 18 4.91 -1.69 -1.43
C GLY A 18 5.80 -0.57 -1.99
N PRO A 19 5.61 0.70 -1.55
CA PRO A 19 6.46 1.82 -1.95
C PRO A 19 7.92 1.57 -1.59
N ALA A 20 8.82 2.14 -2.39
CA ALA A 20 10.25 2.14 -2.11
C ALA A 20 10.54 2.66 -0.70
N ASN A 21 11.63 2.16 -0.10
CA ASN A 21 12.16 2.78 1.12
C ASN A 21 13.02 3.99 0.73
N GLU A 22 13.17 4.94 1.63
CA GLU A 22 14.00 6.12 1.37
C GLU A 22 15.32 6.03 2.13
N LEU A 23 16.42 6.13 1.38
CA LEU A 23 17.71 6.47 1.94
C LEU A 23 17.82 7.98 1.99
N ARG A 24 17.85 8.54 3.20
CA ARG A 24 17.94 9.98 3.40
C ARG A 24 19.35 10.35 3.81
N VAL A 25 19.96 11.26 3.07
CA VAL A 25 21.34 11.71 3.28
C VAL A 25 21.28 13.21 3.61
N ARG A 26 21.79 13.58 4.79
CA ARG A 26 21.76 14.94 5.31
C ARG A 26 23.16 15.53 5.35
N PHE A 27 23.31 16.75 4.85
CA PHE A 27 24.59 17.45 4.70
C PHE A 27 24.37 18.96 4.58
N PRO A 28 25.43 19.80 4.67
CA PRO A 28 25.31 21.26 4.57
C PRO A 28 24.73 21.73 3.24
N GLN A 29 23.86 22.75 3.29
CA GLN A 29 23.11 23.25 2.13
C GLN A 29 24.02 23.68 0.97
N VAL A 30 23.69 23.23 -0.24
CA VAL A 30 24.43 23.48 -1.48
C VAL A 30 23.64 24.43 -2.37
N GLY A 31 24.29 25.49 -2.87
CA GLY A 31 23.66 26.45 -3.77
C GLY A 31 23.51 25.99 -5.23
N GLN A 32 24.09 24.84 -5.59
CA GLN A 32 24.07 24.30 -6.96
C GLN A 32 23.27 23.00 -7.04
N ALA A 33 22.76 22.70 -8.23
CA ALA A 33 22.08 21.45 -8.51
C ALA A 33 23.06 20.29 -8.37
N LEU A 34 22.72 19.30 -7.54
CA LEU A 34 23.55 18.12 -7.37
C LEU A 34 23.39 17.19 -8.57
N GLN A 35 24.44 16.41 -8.81
CA GLN A 35 24.40 15.27 -9.71
C GLN A 35 24.94 14.06 -8.97
N GLY A 36 24.44 12.88 -9.32
CA GLY A 36 24.92 11.67 -8.68
C GLY A 36 24.37 10.40 -9.30
N ARG A 37 24.81 9.29 -8.74
CA ARG A 37 24.33 7.95 -9.07
C ARG A 37 24.20 7.15 -7.79
N VAL A 38 23.31 6.18 -7.81
CA VAL A 38 23.17 5.22 -6.73
C VAL A 38 23.33 3.81 -7.26
N ALA A 39 24.13 3.02 -6.56
CA ALA A 39 24.21 1.59 -6.72
C ALA A 39 23.62 0.91 -5.48
N TYR A 40 22.86 -0.15 -5.65
CA TYR A 40 22.29 -0.91 -4.54
C TYR A 40 22.25 -2.40 -4.87
N GLY A 41 22.12 -3.24 -3.86
CA GLY A 41 22.06 -4.68 -4.06
C GLY A 41 21.28 -5.45 -3.00
N VAL A 42 20.90 -6.66 -3.37
CA VAL A 42 20.18 -7.62 -2.53
C VAL A 42 21.13 -8.80 -2.26
N GLY A 43 21.66 -8.88 -1.04
CA GLY A 43 22.66 -9.89 -0.68
C GLY A 43 23.93 -9.79 -1.54
N GLU A 44 24.31 -10.92 -2.15
CA GLU A 44 25.50 -11.06 -3.00
C GLU A 44 25.23 -10.84 -4.50
N GLN A 45 24.01 -10.45 -4.86
CA GLN A 45 23.66 -10.20 -6.26
C GLN A 45 24.44 -9.02 -6.84
N ALA A 46 24.63 -9.05 -8.16
CA ALA A 46 25.25 -7.95 -8.88
C ALA A 46 24.48 -6.65 -8.61
N PRO A 47 25.19 -5.54 -8.36
CA PRO A 47 24.52 -4.30 -8.02
C PRO A 47 23.76 -3.72 -9.20
N GLU A 48 22.55 -3.24 -8.92
CA GLU A 48 21.84 -2.38 -9.84
C GLU A 48 22.31 -0.94 -9.65
N GLN A 49 22.50 -0.22 -10.75
CA GLN A 49 22.97 1.15 -10.74
C GLN A 49 22.03 2.03 -11.54
N ARG A 50 21.66 3.18 -10.98
CA ARG A 50 20.88 4.21 -11.68
C ARG A 50 21.45 5.60 -11.44
N ALA A 51 21.33 6.47 -12.43
CA ALA A 51 21.56 7.89 -12.25
C ALA A 51 20.48 8.47 -11.31
N LEU A 52 20.88 9.40 -10.45
CA LEU A 52 19.93 10.13 -9.62
C LEU A 52 19.31 11.26 -10.46
N THR A 53 17.98 11.31 -10.47
CA THR A 53 17.24 12.35 -11.18
C THR A 53 17.24 13.65 -10.37
N PRO A 54 16.93 14.81 -10.99
CA PRO A 54 16.73 16.06 -10.25
C PRO A 54 15.66 15.94 -9.15
N ALA A 55 14.65 15.08 -9.34
CA ALA A 55 13.64 14.79 -8.34
C ALA A 55 14.23 14.04 -7.12
N ASP A 56 15.06 13.02 -7.36
CA ASP A 56 15.76 12.29 -6.28
C ASP A 56 16.70 13.20 -5.49
N LEU A 57 17.23 14.25 -6.14
CA LEU A 57 18.17 15.23 -5.59
C LEU A 57 17.49 16.52 -5.12
N THR A 58 16.16 16.56 -5.12
CA THR A 58 15.42 17.75 -4.68
C THR A 58 15.70 18.01 -3.21
N GLN A 59 16.11 19.24 -2.92
CA GLN A 59 16.48 19.66 -1.57
C GLN A 59 15.23 19.80 -0.72
N VAL A 60 15.11 18.99 0.34
CA VAL A 60 14.09 19.21 1.35
C VAL A 60 14.64 20.15 2.41
N LEU A 61 13.96 21.27 2.61
CA LEU A 61 14.22 22.25 3.67
C LEU A 61 13.00 22.28 4.60
N GLY A 62 13.21 22.33 5.92
CA GLY A 62 12.12 22.29 6.92
C GLY A 62 11.86 20.88 7.50
N ASP A 63 10.71 20.68 8.16
CA ASP A 63 10.27 19.38 8.74
C ASP A 63 11.27 18.69 9.70
N GLY A 64 11.87 19.46 10.61
CA GLY A 64 12.82 18.92 11.59
C GLY A 64 14.24 18.70 11.04
N ILE A 65 14.55 19.27 9.87
CA ILE A 65 15.93 19.47 9.40
C ILE A 65 16.49 20.75 10.07
N PRO A 66 17.65 20.68 10.75
CA PRO A 66 18.30 21.85 11.34
C PRO A 66 18.64 22.92 10.29
N GLU A 67 18.65 24.19 10.71
CA GLU A 67 19.07 25.30 9.84
C GLU A 67 20.48 25.08 9.27
N GLY A 68 20.65 25.42 7.99
CA GLY A 68 21.92 25.24 7.26
C GLY A 68 22.17 23.81 6.75
N LEU A 69 21.32 22.84 7.10
CA LEU A 69 21.36 21.50 6.54
C LEU A 69 20.27 21.31 5.47
N GLN A 70 20.56 20.42 4.52
CA GLN A 70 19.60 19.90 3.56
C GLN A 70 19.55 18.37 3.63
N GLU A 71 18.44 17.80 3.20
CA GLU A 71 18.24 16.36 3.10
C GLU A 71 17.89 15.99 1.66
N VAL A 72 18.56 14.97 1.15
CA VAL A 72 18.25 14.32 -0.13
C VAL A 72 17.59 12.98 0.17
N ARG A 73 16.48 12.67 -0.52
CA ARG A 73 15.68 11.46 -0.32
C ARG A 73 15.79 10.56 -1.55
N ILE A 74 16.53 9.47 -1.42
CA ILE A 74 16.80 8.54 -2.52
C ILE A 74 15.89 7.33 -2.36
N PRO A 75 14.87 7.14 -3.21
CA PRO A 75 14.04 5.95 -3.19
C PRO A 75 14.86 4.76 -3.68
N LEU A 76 14.86 3.69 -2.88
CA LEU A 76 15.52 2.42 -3.14
C LEU A 76 14.55 1.26 -2.98
N PRO A 77 14.71 0.17 -3.76
CA PRO A 77 13.94 -1.04 -3.57
C PRO A 77 14.04 -1.54 -2.14
N ARG A 78 12.96 -2.11 -1.65
CA ARG A 78 12.80 -2.44 -0.22
C ARG A 78 13.64 -3.62 0.21
N GLU A 79 13.97 -4.46 -0.75
CA GLU A 79 14.88 -5.59 -0.65
C GLU A 79 16.35 -5.17 -0.67
N ALA A 80 16.65 -3.89 -0.95
CA ALA A 80 18.01 -3.38 -0.86
C ALA A 80 18.58 -3.63 0.55
N THR A 81 19.70 -4.35 0.57
CA THR A 81 20.43 -4.73 1.78
C THR A 81 21.65 -3.86 2.02
N TRP A 82 22.07 -3.11 1.00
CA TRP A 82 23.14 -2.14 1.04
C TRP A 82 22.94 -1.13 -0.09
N ALA A 83 23.57 0.04 0.03
CA ALA A 83 23.59 1.06 -1.03
C ALA A 83 24.90 1.85 -1.05
N GLU A 84 25.29 2.30 -2.23
CA GLU A 84 26.40 3.22 -2.48
C GLU A 84 25.88 4.41 -3.28
N VAL A 85 26.02 5.60 -2.72
CA VAL A 85 25.60 6.86 -3.34
C VAL A 85 26.84 7.63 -3.72
N THR A 86 27.07 7.84 -5.01
CA THR A 86 28.14 8.72 -5.50
C THR A 86 27.54 10.08 -5.84
N LEU A 87 28.02 11.13 -5.17
CA LEU A 87 27.69 12.52 -5.47
C LEU A 87 28.86 13.18 -6.18
N PHE A 88 28.59 13.81 -7.32
CA PHE A 88 29.57 14.57 -8.09
C PHE A 88 29.69 15.99 -7.53
N GLU A 89 30.88 16.60 -7.63
CA GLU A 89 31.16 17.97 -7.16
C GLU A 89 30.87 18.17 -5.66
N PHE A 90 31.26 17.19 -4.84
CA PHE A 90 30.97 17.14 -3.39
C PHE A 90 32.24 17.24 -2.49
N GLU A 91 33.41 17.56 -3.07
CA GLU A 91 34.76 17.45 -2.47
C GLU A 91 34.94 18.08 -1.08
N GLU A 92 34.27 19.18 -0.75
CA GLU A 92 34.51 19.91 0.51
C GLU A 92 33.48 19.62 1.62
N ARG A 93 32.51 18.71 1.39
CA ARG A 93 31.32 18.63 2.24
C ARG A 93 31.21 17.37 3.06
N SER A 94 30.98 17.51 4.37
CA SER A 94 30.67 16.39 5.26
C SER A 94 29.25 15.86 5.02
N VAL A 95 29.09 14.54 5.15
CA VAL A 95 27.78 13.95 5.37
C VAL A 95 27.57 13.87 6.88
N GLU A 96 26.54 14.53 7.37
CA GLU A 96 26.25 14.62 8.81
C GLU A 96 25.46 13.41 9.29
N GLN A 97 24.53 12.94 8.47
CA GLN A 97 23.62 11.88 8.86
C GLN A 97 23.14 11.11 7.64
N VAL A 98 23.13 9.78 7.78
CA VAL A 98 22.42 8.90 6.86
C VAL A 98 21.34 8.19 7.64
N THR A 99 20.16 8.12 7.06
CA THR A 99 19.04 7.40 7.64
C THR A 99 18.31 6.56 6.61
N TRP A 100 17.69 5.49 7.10
CA TRP A 100 16.85 4.61 6.29
C TRP A 100 15.44 4.66 6.83
N VAL A 101 14.55 5.25 6.02
CA VAL A 101 13.17 5.48 6.38
C VAL A 101 12.28 4.57 5.56
N PRO A 102 11.66 3.55 6.18
CA PRO A 102 10.50 2.92 5.57
C PRO A 102 9.36 3.94 5.57
N LEU A 103 8.74 4.16 4.41
CA LEU A 103 7.68 5.16 4.24
C LEU A 103 6.49 4.96 5.23
N ARG A 104 6.32 3.75 5.79
CA ARG A 104 5.50 3.45 6.98
C ARG A 104 6.27 2.65 8.05
N GLY A 105 6.89 3.35 9.00
CA GLY A 105 7.43 2.77 10.24
C GLY A 105 6.34 2.44 11.27
N PRO A 106 6.59 1.57 12.27
CA PRO A 106 5.57 1.27 13.27
C PRO A 106 5.23 2.54 14.08
N VAL A 107 3.97 2.69 14.50
CA VAL A 107 3.56 3.76 15.44
C VAL A 107 4.46 3.74 16.70
N SER A 108 4.95 2.56 17.09
CA SER A 108 5.87 2.37 18.22
C SER A 108 7.35 2.67 17.94
N SER A 109 7.78 2.86 16.69
CA SER A 109 9.17 3.29 16.42
C SER A 109 9.42 4.75 16.78
N GLY A 110 8.38 5.51 17.11
CA GLY A 110 8.45 6.94 17.35
C GLY A 110 8.97 7.71 16.12
N PRO A 111 9.01 9.04 16.19
CA PRO A 111 9.62 9.88 15.14
C PRO A 111 11.15 9.72 15.04
N GLY A 112 11.76 8.79 15.79
CA GLY A 112 13.20 8.62 15.89
C GLY A 112 13.75 7.77 14.74
N VAL A 113 13.95 8.41 13.59
CA VAL A 113 14.74 7.82 12.51
C VAL A 113 16.17 7.58 13.02
N ARG A 114 16.56 6.30 13.18
CA ARG A 114 17.91 5.96 13.69
C ARG A 114 18.97 6.27 12.64
N PRO A 115 20.03 7.02 12.98
CA PRO A 115 21.21 7.15 12.12
C PRO A 115 21.77 5.78 11.78
N LEU A 116 22.16 5.61 10.51
CA LEU A 116 22.88 4.43 10.04
C LEU A 116 24.38 4.70 10.01
N PRO A 117 25.21 3.67 10.30
CA PRO A 117 26.64 3.76 10.03
C PRO A 117 26.88 3.79 8.51
N PHE A 118 27.82 4.62 8.08
CA PHE A 118 28.23 4.75 6.69
C PHE A 118 29.74 4.97 6.58
N GLU A 119 30.29 4.65 5.43
CA GLU A 119 31.67 4.97 5.04
C GLU A 119 31.64 6.04 3.96
N LEU A 120 32.51 7.03 4.05
CA LEU A 120 32.70 8.04 3.00
C LEU A 120 34.05 7.81 2.33
N ARG A 121 34.07 7.82 1.00
CA ARG A 121 35.30 7.66 0.21
C ARG A 121 35.39 8.81 -0.80
N ASP A 122 36.54 9.47 -0.78
CA ASP A 122 36.93 10.43 -1.81
C ASP A 122 37.42 9.68 -3.04
N ASN A 123 36.94 10.08 -4.21
CA ASN A 123 37.39 9.54 -5.49
C ASN A 123 38.32 10.56 -6.18
N GLU A 124 39.19 10.08 -7.07
CA GLU A 124 40.16 10.92 -7.78
C GLU A 124 39.51 11.93 -8.75
N ASP A 125 38.25 11.71 -9.12
CA ASP A 125 37.46 12.56 -10.03
C ASP A 125 36.70 13.70 -9.30
N GLY A 126 36.95 13.88 -8.01
CA GLY A 126 36.26 14.87 -7.17
C GLY A 126 34.83 14.50 -6.80
N SER A 127 34.44 13.25 -7.03
CA SER A 127 33.19 12.71 -6.50
C SER A 127 33.40 12.09 -5.12
N ARG A 128 32.34 12.05 -4.30
CA ARG A 128 32.33 11.33 -3.03
C ARG A 128 31.36 10.18 -3.07
N THR A 129 31.82 8.99 -2.66
CA THR A 129 30.98 7.80 -2.53
C THR A 129 30.66 7.55 -1.07
N LEU A 130 29.38 7.59 -0.76
CA LEU A 130 28.80 7.20 0.52
C LEU A 130 28.35 5.73 0.46
N ARG A 131 28.94 4.87 1.27
CA ARG A 131 28.57 3.45 1.37
C ARG A 131 27.83 3.15 2.65
N VAL A 132 26.65 2.54 2.51
CA VAL A 132 25.83 2.03 3.61
C VAL A 132 25.82 0.50 3.54
N ALA A 133 26.62 -0.13 4.41
CA ALA A 133 26.89 -1.56 4.32
C ALA A 133 25.71 -2.46 4.75
N ARG A 134 24.76 -1.92 5.53
CA ARG A 134 23.60 -2.67 6.03
C ARG A 134 22.34 -1.80 6.06
N LEU A 135 21.48 -2.04 5.08
CA LEU A 135 20.09 -1.62 5.08
C LEU A 135 19.24 -2.78 5.59
N ARG A 136 18.23 -2.47 6.41
CA ARG A 136 17.24 -3.46 6.83
C ARG A 136 16.13 -3.48 5.80
N PRO A 137 15.83 -4.63 5.17
CA PRO A 137 14.69 -4.71 4.29
C PRO A 137 13.42 -4.24 5.01
N GLY A 138 12.68 -3.35 4.36
CA GLY A 138 11.48 -2.78 4.95
C GLY A 138 10.32 -3.77 4.86
N LEU A 139 10.04 -4.51 5.93
CA LEU A 139 8.75 -5.18 6.06
C LEU A 139 7.70 -4.12 6.40
N TRP A 140 6.57 -4.10 5.68
CA TRP A 140 5.41 -3.32 6.12
C TRP A 140 5.04 -3.74 7.54
N ASN A 141 4.73 -2.76 8.37
CA ASN A 141 3.94 -3.07 9.55
C ASN A 141 2.56 -3.50 9.07
N VAL A 142 2.10 -4.63 9.60
CA VAL A 142 0.70 -4.98 9.52
C VAL A 142 -0.01 -3.95 10.41
N ASP A 143 -0.71 -3.00 9.79
CA ASP A 143 -1.53 -2.07 10.56
C ASP A 143 -2.73 -2.83 11.12
N LEU A 144 -3.25 -2.37 12.26
CA LEU A 144 -4.49 -2.85 12.87
C LEU A 144 -5.64 -2.83 11.86
N ALA A 145 -5.67 -1.83 10.98
CA ALA A 145 -6.60 -1.77 9.85
C ALA A 145 -6.47 -3.01 8.95
N ASP A 146 -5.25 -3.40 8.55
CA ASP A 146 -5.02 -4.56 7.69
C ASP A 146 -5.48 -5.87 8.34
N VAL A 147 -5.19 -6.06 9.64
CA VAL A 147 -5.64 -7.25 10.39
C VAL A 147 -7.16 -7.29 10.45
N PHE A 148 -7.77 -6.19 10.86
CA PHE A 148 -9.21 -6.07 11.02
C PHE A 148 -9.91 -6.39 9.69
N PHE A 149 -9.47 -5.75 8.62
CA PHE A 149 -10.06 -5.93 7.31
C PHE A 149 -9.85 -7.36 6.76
N GLY A 150 -8.65 -7.93 6.92
CA GLY A 150 -8.38 -9.32 6.52
C GLY A 150 -9.28 -10.33 7.25
N VAL A 151 -9.40 -10.19 8.58
CA VAL A 151 -10.26 -11.06 9.41
C VAL A 151 -11.74 -10.85 9.07
N ALA A 152 -12.19 -9.60 8.92
CA ALA A 152 -13.57 -9.28 8.57
C ALA A 152 -13.97 -9.88 7.22
N THR A 153 -13.12 -9.74 6.21
CA THR A 153 -13.41 -10.30 4.89
C THR A 153 -13.39 -11.83 4.89
N TRP A 154 -12.43 -12.45 5.58
CA TRP A 154 -12.44 -13.91 5.75
C TRP A 154 -13.72 -14.39 6.44
N ALA A 155 -14.12 -13.73 7.53
CA ALA A 155 -15.32 -14.09 8.27
C ALA A 155 -16.58 -13.93 7.40
N PHE A 156 -16.67 -12.86 6.62
CA PHE A 156 -17.76 -12.63 5.67
C PHE A 156 -17.88 -13.76 4.65
N PHE A 157 -16.79 -14.11 3.95
CA PHE A 157 -16.80 -15.19 2.98
C PHE A 157 -17.09 -16.54 3.62
N TRP A 158 -16.52 -16.83 4.79
CA TRP A 158 -16.81 -18.06 5.52
C TRP A 158 -18.30 -18.18 5.88
N LEU A 159 -18.92 -17.09 6.34
CA LEU A 159 -20.37 -17.06 6.62
C LEU A 159 -21.21 -17.28 5.36
N LEU A 160 -20.80 -16.73 4.20
CA LEU A 160 -21.47 -16.99 2.92
C LEU A 160 -21.39 -18.49 2.53
N LEU A 161 -20.22 -19.09 2.67
CA LEU A 161 -20.02 -20.52 2.39
C LEU A 161 -20.86 -21.40 3.34
N GLU A 162 -20.85 -21.09 4.64
CA GLU A 162 -21.68 -21.79 5.64
C GLU A 162 -23.18 -21.60 5.37
N ALA A 163 -23.63 -20.41 4.98
CA ALA A 163 -25.04 -20.20 4.61
C ALA A 163 -25.46 -21.09 3.44
N ARG A 164 -24.59 -21.24 2.43
CA ARG A 164 -24.88 -21.95 1.18
C ARG A 164 -24.76 -23.46 1.27
N TRP A 165 -23.78 -23.97 2.02
CA TRP A 165 -23.42 -25.40 2.06
C TRP A 165 -23.43 -26.01 3.45
N GLY A 166 -23.42 -25.17 4.49
CA GLY A 166 -23.40 -25.63 5.88
C GLY A 166 -24.74 -26.22 6.34
N ARG A 167 -24.64 -27.22 7.22
CA ARG A 167 -25.78 -27.88 7.88
C ARG A 167 -25.85 -27.59 9.39
N GLY A 168 -24.87 -26.88 9.94
CA GLY A 168 -24.75 -26.60 11.37
C GLY A 168 -25.58 -25.41 11.86
N ARG A 169 -25.45 -25.11 13.16
CA ARG A 169 -26.10 -23.96 13.81
C ARG A 169 -25.72 -22.62 13.17
N VAL A 170 -24.46 -22.47 12.74
CA VAL A 170 -23.96 -21.27 12.07
C VAL A 170 -24.65 -21.08 10.71
N ALA A 171 -24.79 -22.13 9.92
CA ALA A 171 -25.52 -22.09 8.65
C ALA A 171 -27.00 -21.73 8.83
N ALA A 172 -27.65 -22.30 9.84
CA ALA A 172 -29.03 -21.95 10.18
C ALA A 172 -29.16 -20.48 10.62
N PHE A 173 -28.21 -19.98 11.42
CA PHE A 173 -28.14 -18.57 11.79
C PHE A 173 -27.93 -17.67 10.57
N ALA A 174 -26.96 -17.97 9.72
CA ALA A 174 -26.66 -17.17 8.53
C ALA A 174 -27.85 -17.13 7.55
N ARG A 175 -28.53 -18.27 7.31
CA ARG A 175 -29.77 -18.32 6.50
C ARG A 175 -30.91 -17.52 7.12
N ARG A 176 -31.08 -17.56 8.44
CA ARG A 176 -32.06 -16.71 9.15
C ARG A 176 -31.76 -15.22 9.02
N GLN A 177 -30.48 -14.85 8.97
CA GLN A 177 -30.05 -13.47 8.80
C GLN A 177 -30.06 -12.99 7.33
N ALA A 178 -30.35 -13.89 6.37
CA ALA A 178 -30.38 -13.61 4.94
C ALA A 178 -31.71 -13.01 4.45
N GLY A 179 -32.57 -12.51 5.34
CA GLY A 179 -33.83 -11.84 4.99
C GLY A 179 -33.65 -10.61 4.09
N TRP A 180 -32.42 -10.10 3.96
CA TRP A 180 -32.03 -9.02 3.05
C TRP A 180 -31.99 -9.41 1.57
N ALA A 181 -31.84 -10.71 1.25
CA ALA A 181 -31.58 -11.16 -0.11
C ALA A 181 -32.68 -10.76 -1.13
N PRO A 182 -33.99 -10.88 -0.82
CA PRO A 182 -35.04 -10.37 -1.71
C PRO A 182 -34.96 -8.87 -1.95
N TYR A 183 -34.57 -8.10 -0.93
CA TYR A 183 -34.44 -6.64 -1.02
C TYR A 183 -33.18 -6.19 -1.77
N ALA A 184 -32.14 -7.02 -1.81
CA ALA A 184 -30.92 -6.76 -2.57
C ALA A 184 -31.08 -7.04 -4.07
N LEU A 185 -32.08 -7.85 -4.47
CA LEU A 185 -32.25 -8.27 -5.86
C LEU A 185 -32.56 -7.10 -6.81
N PRO A 186 -33.51 -6.18 -6.51
CA PRO A 186 -33.75 -5.03 -7.39
C PRO A 186 -32.53 -4.12 -7.62
N PRO A 187 -31.80 -3.63 -6.60
CA PRO A 187 -30.61 -2.81 -6.84
C PRO A 187 -29.48 -3.60 -7.51
N LEU A 188 -29.34 -4.90 -7.24
CA LEU A 188 -28.36 -5.74 -7.93
C LEU A 188 -28.64 -5.82 -9.43
N LEU A 189 -29.91 -6.01 -9.83
CA LEU A 189 -30.31 -6.04 -11.23
C LEU A 189 -30.12 -4.67 -11.90
N ALA A 190 -30.51 -3.58 -11.23
CA ALA A 190 -30.37 -2.23 -11.76
C ALA A 190 -28.89 -1.83 -11.95
N TRP A 191 -28.06 -2.01 -10.93
CA TRP A 191 -26.63 -1.68 -11.00
C TRP A 191 -25.84 -2.67 -11.84
N GLY A 192 -26.24 -3.94 -11.88
CA GLY A 192 -25.68 -4.93 -12.80
C GLY A 192 -25.94 -4.57 -14.26
N ALA A 193 -27.18 -4.18 -14.61
CA ALA A 193 -27.51 -3.69 -15.94
C ALA A 193 -26.74 -2.40 -16.28
N TRP A 194 -26.63 -1.47 -15.32
CA TRP A 194 -25.83 -0.26 -15.48
C TRP A 194 -24.35 -0.57 -15.75
N TRP A 195 -23.76 -1.47 -14.97
CA TRP A 195 -22.37 -1.91 -15.15
C TRP A 195 -22.15 -2.56 -16.52
N LEU A 196 -23.10 -3.36 -17.01
CA LEU A 196 -23.05 -3.95 -18.36
C LEU A 196 -23.11 -2.90 -19.47
N VAL A 197 -23.99 -1.90 -19.33
CA VAL A 197 -24.14 -0.82 -20.32
C VAL A 197 -22.86 0.01 -20.44
N PHE A 198 -22.19 0.26 -19.31
CA PHE A 198 -20.98 1.09 -19.27
C PHE A 198 -19.68 0.29 -19.17
N PHE A 199 -19.67 -0.99 -19.56
CA PHE A 199 -18.51 -1.87 -19.41
C PHE A 199 -17.20 -1.23 -19.96
N PRO A 200 -16.06 -1.26 -19.24
CA PRO A 200 -15.78 -2.00 -17.98
C PRO A 200 -16.36 -1.36 -16.70
N GLY A 201 -17.18 -0.34 -16.83
CA GLY A 201 -17.82 0.41 -15.75
C GLY A 201 -17.45 1.90 -15.83
N ILE A 202 -18.19 2.72 -15.07
CA ILE A 202 -17.79 4.10 -14.81
C ILE A 202 -16.85 4.07 -13.61
N ILE A 203 -15.58 4.38 -13.84
CA ILE A 203 -14.54 4.36 -12.82
C ILE A 203 -14.15 5.82 -12.55
N SER A 204 -14.13 6.20 -11.28
CA SER A 204 -13.64 7.52 -10.88
C SER A 204 -12.13 7.63 -11.07
N TYR A 205 -11.61 8.85 -11.06
CA TYR A 205 -10.18 9.11 -11.27
C TYR A 205 -9.29 8.40 -10.23
N ASP A 206 -9.71 8.37 -8.96
CA ASP A 206 -8.89 7.86 -7.85
C ASP A 206 -8.55 6.34 -7.98
N PRO A 207 -9.53 5.42 -8.17
CA PRO A 207 -9.22 4.01 -8.45
C PRO A 207 -8.43 3.78 -9.74
N LEU A 208 -8.57 4.67 -10.73
CA LEU A 208 -7.82 4.58 -11.98
C LEU A 208 -6.33 4.88 -11.75
N VAL A 209 -6.01 5.97 -11.04
CA VAL A 209 -4.62 6.30 -10.65
C VAL A 209 -4.04 5.17 -9.79
N GLN A 210 -4.80 4.68 -8.81
CA GLN A 210 -4.33 3.59 -7.96
C GLN A 210 -4.10 2.28 -8.75
N TRP A 211 -4.88 2.04 -9.80
CA TRP A 211 -4.65 0.93 -10.72
C TRP A 211 -3.40 1.11 -11.57
N GLU A 212 -3.16 2.31 -12.10
CA GLU A 212 -1.92 2.63 -12.82
C GLU A 212 -0.69 2.46 -11.92
N GLN A 213 -0.78 2.86 -10.66
CA GLN A 213 0.26 2.62 -9.66
C GLN A 213 0.50 1.12 -9.43
N LEU A 214 -0.56 0.32 -9.32
CA LEU A 214 -0.46 -1.14 -9.20
C LEU A 214 0.23 -1.78 -10.41
N GLN A 215 -0.11 -1.32 -11.63
CA GLN A 215 0.46 -1.83 -12.88
C GLN A 215 1.92 -1.41 -13.07
N SER A 216 2.28 -0.21 -12.61
CA SER A 216 3.66 0.31 -12.69
C SER A 216 4.55 -0.16 -11.52
N GLY A 217 3.96 -0.71 -10.46
CA GLY A 217 4.66 -1.03 -9.21
C GLY A 217 5.05 0.21 -8.40
N GLN A 218 4.67 1.40 -8.84
CA GLN A 218 4.95 2.67 -8.17
C GLN A 218 3.78 3.05 -7.27
N LEU A 219 3.54 2.24 -6.23
CA LEU A 219 2.49 2.55 -5.26
C LEU A 219 2.88 3.78 -4.44
N GLU A 220 1.99 4.76 -4.42
CA GLU A 220 2.05 5.86 -3.47
C GLU A 220 1.36 5.49 -2.18
N ASP A 221 1.74 6.16 -1.10
CA ASP A 221 1.37 5.76 0.25
C ASP A 221 0.08 6.42 0.76
N TRP A 222 -0.71 7.02 -0.13
CA TRP A 222 -1.97 7.66 0.22
C TRP A 222 -3.09 6.65 0.55
N HIS A 223 -3.10 5.48 -0.08
CA HIS A 223 -4.14 4.47 0.10
C HIS A 223 -3.71 3.36 1.06
N PRO A 224 -4.62 2.74 1.83
CA PRO A 224 -4.31 1.54 2.60
C PRO A 224 -3.90 0.38 1.67
N ALA A 225 -2.82 -0.33 2.01
CA ALA A 225 -2.37 -1.50 1.24
C ALA A 225 -3.46 -2.56 1.08
N PHE A 226 -4.37 -2.67 2.06
CA PHE A 226 -5.55 -3.51 1.95
C PHE A 226 -6.43 -3.17 0.74
N HIS A 227 -6.67 -1.89 0.49
CA HIS A 227 -7.48 -1.45 -0.63
C HIS A 227 -6.80 -1.79 -1.97
N SER A 228 -5.51 -1.46 -2.11
CA SER A 228 -4.70 -1.84 -3.27
C SER A 228 -4.65 -3.35 -3.48
N GLY A 229 -4.64 -4.13 -2.40
CA GLY A 229 -4.70 -5.58 -2.42
C GLY A 229 -5.98 -6.14 -3.02
N TRP A 230 -7.14 -5.55 -2.70
CA TRP A 230 -8.40 -5.93 -3.34
C TRP A 230 -8.47 -5.54 -4.81
N LEU A 231 -7.98 -4.34 -5.14
CA LEU A 231 -7.86 -3.90 -6.53
C LEU A 231 -7.01 -4.88 -7.34
N TRP A 232 -5.84 -5.28 -6.83
CA TRP A 232 -4.99 -6.26 -7.48
C TRP A 232 -5.62 -7.66 -7.53
N LEU A 233 -6.21 -8.14 -6.43
CA LEU A 233 -6.78 -9.49 -6.38
C LEU A 233 -7.96 -9.64 -7.36
N LEU A 234 -8.82 -8.62 -7.44
CA LEU A 234 -10.01 -8.64 -8.28
C LEU A 234 -9.68 -8.25 -9.73
N GLY A 235 -8.86 -7.22 -9.92
CA GLY A 235 -8.56 -6.68 -11.25
C GLY A 235 -7.33 -7.28 -11.93
N GLY A 236 -6.31 -7.65 -11.16
CA GLY A 236 -5.01 -8.19 -11.61
C GLY A 236 -5.14 -9.37 -12.56
N PRO A 237 -5.84 -10.46 -12.20
CA PRO A 237 -6.00 -11.63 -13.07
C PRO A 237 -6.64 -11.33 -14.43
N PHE A 238 -7.36 -10.22 -14.54
CA PHE A 238 -8.07 -9.81 -15.75
C PHE A 238 -7.45 -8.59 -16.44
N GLY A 239 -6.38 -8.01 -15.87
CA GLY A 239 -5.78 -6.77 -16.35
C GLY A 239 -6.78 -5.61 -16.46
N SER A 240 -7.81 -5.58 -15.61
CA SER A 240 -8.94 -4.67 -15.76
C SER A 240 -9.59 -4.34 -14.42
N LEU A 241 -10.09 -3.11 -14.26
CA LEU A 241 -10.91 -2.71 -13.12
C LEU A 241 -12.37 -3.17 -13.21
N ALA A 242 -12.79 -3.78 -14.33
CA ALA A 242 -14.17 -4.23 -14.51
C ALA A 242 -14.68 -5.16 -13.39
N PRO A 243 -13.91 -6.19 -12.97
CA PRO A 243 -14.32 -7.08 -11.88
C PRO A 243 -14.43 -6.35 -10.53
N VAL A 244 -13.59 -5.33 -10.30
CA VAL A 244 -13.64 -4.51 -9.08
C VAL A 244 -14.98 -3.76 -9.01
N GLY A 245 -15.36 -3.10 -10.11
CA GLY A 245 -16.65 -2.41 -10.22
C GLY A 245 -17.85 -3.35 -10.07
N ALA A 246 -17.77 -4.55 -10.64
CA ALA A 246 -18.82 -5.57 -10.51
C ALA A 246 -19.00 -6.03 -9.04
N VAL A 247 -17.89 -6.34 -8.35
CA VAL A 247 -17.92 -6.72 -6.93
C VAL A 247 -18.47 -5.58 -6.08
N GLN A 248 -18.07 -4.34 -6.35
CA GLN A 248 -18.59 -3.17 -5.66
C GLN A 248 -20.11 -3.03 -5.83
N ALA A 249 -20.64 -3.19 -7.04
CA ALA A 249 -22.08 -3.17 -7.29
C ALA A 249 -22.83 -4.26 -6.50
N VAL A 250 -22.28 -5.47 -6.43
CA VAL A 250 -22.84 -6.58 -5.62
C VAL A 250 -22.85 -6.20 -4.14
N LEU A 251 -21.73 -5.71 -3.61
CA LEU A 251 -21.62 -5.36 -2.19
C LEU A 251 -22.59 -4.24 -1.79
N PHE A 252 -22.71 -3.19 -2.60
CA PHE A 252 -23.69 -2.14 -2.35
C PHE A 252 -25.11 -2.68 -2.39
N ALA A 253 -25.42 -3.60 -3.30
CA ALA A 253 -26.78 -4.15 -3.40
C ALA A 253 -27.15 -4.95 -2.14
N VAL A 254 -26.18 -5.72 -1.63
CA VAL A 254 -26.32 -6.46 -0.37
C VAL A 254 -26.55 -5.51 0.81
N VAL A 255 -25.73 -4.45 0.93
CA VAL A 255 -25.84 -3.46 2.01
C VAL A 255 -27.20 -2.76 1.95
N LEU A 256 -27.62 -2.28 0.78
CA LEU A 256 -28.91 -1.62 0.61
C LEU A 256 -30.07 -2.57 0.90
N GLY A 257 -30.00 -3.82 0.44
CA GLY A 257 -30.98 -4.85 0.78
C GLY A 257 -31.08 -5.06 2.30
N LYS A 258 -29.96 -5.02 3.02
CA LYS A 258 -29.96 -5.12 4.49
C LYS A 258 -30.61 -3.92 5.18
N VAL A 259 -30.35 -2.72 4.68
CA VAL A 259 -30.99 -1.49 5.18
C VAL A 259 -32.51 -1.55 4.96
N LEU A 260 -32.95 -1.95 3.76
CA LEU A 260 -34.38 -2.07 3.43
C LEU A 260 -35.10 -3.12 4.28
N GLU A 261 -34.47 -4.29 4.50
CA GLU A 261 -35.01 -5.33 5.39
C GLU A 261 -35.24 -4.81 6.81
N GLU A 262 -34.27 -4.05 7.34
CA GLU A 262 -34.33 -3.49 8.69
C GLU A 262 -35.42 -2.41 8.81
N LEU A 263 -35.54 -1.53 7.82
CA LEU A 263 -36.60 -0.52 7.75
C LEU A 263 -37.98 -1.17 7.67
N GLY A 264 -38.14 -2.22 6.85
CA GLY A 264 -39.39 -2.97 6.75
C GLY A 264 -39.79 -3.62 8.07
N ARG A 265 -38.84 -4.23 8.80
CA ARG A 265 -39.09 -4.79 10.14
C ARG A 265 -39.55 -3.74 11.15
N ARG A 266 -38.91 -2.56 11.17
CA ARG A 266 -39.28 -1.47 12.08
C ARG A 266 -40.67 -0.90 11.77
N ALA A 267 -41.00 -0.74 10.50
CA ALA A 267 -42.33 -0.27 10.07
C ALA A 267 -43.45 -1.22 10.53
N VAL A 268 -43.23 -2.53 10.41
CA VAL A 268 -44.20 -3.54 10.88
C VAL A 268 -44.35 -3.50 12.40
N MET A 269 -43.26 -3.36 13.17
CA MET A 269 -43.34 -3.25 14.64
C MET A 269 -44.05 -1.97 15.11
N GLY A 270 -43.85 -0.85 14.41
CA GLY A 270 -44.56 0.41 14.70
C GLY A 270 -46.07 0.33 14.43
N ALA A 271 -46.50 -0.48 13.46
CA ALA A 271 -47.91 -0.67 13.13
C ALA A 271 -48.66 -1.64 14.07
N VAL A 272 -47.94 -2.52 14.78
CA VAL A 272 -48.53 -3.50 15.72
C VAL A 272 -48.56 -2.97 17.16
N GLY A 273 -47.76 -1.94 17.48
CA GLY A 273 -47.67 -1.33 18.81
C GLY A 273 -48.44 -0.02 19.00
N GLY A 274 -49.21 0.43 18.00
CA GLY A 274 -49.99 1.67 18.02
C GLY A 274 -51.50 1.44 18.01
#